data_AF-A0A068V9E0-F1
#
_entry.id   AF-A0A068V9E0-F1
#
_cell.length_a   1.000
_cell.length_b   1.000
_cell.length_c   1.000
_cell.angle_alpha   90.00
_cell.angle_beta   90.00
_cell.angle_gamma   90.00
#
_symmetry.space_group_name_H-M   'P 1'
#
loop_
_entity.id
_entity.type
_entity.pdbx_description
1 polymer ?
#
loop_
_entity_poly.entity_id
_entity_poly.type
_entity_poly.pdbx_seq_one_letter_code
_entity_poly.pdbx_strand_id
1 'polypeptide(L)'
;MPTNYGGFKEKVQGLEVRKTIEALDQVKGLPAKGDVEPGEIPSLVDLGLNPSATLGQNGKPAASASLVGGETEALQRLGRFAAECQAQPNKGNKDDTNDSIYGANFSCKISPWLAMGCLSPRSMFDELKKSVSRTISSASAQKNGGNSPSDTGMNWLMYELLWRDFFRFITKKYSSARQHNAAPVTACTGAAV
;
A
#
# COMPACT_ATOMS: atom_id res chain seq x y z
N MET A 1 5.82 -3.18 -21.47
CA MET A 1 6.22 -3.60 -20.11
C MET A 1 7.50 -4.44 -20.17
N PRO A 2 8.64 -3.91 -19.67
CA PRO A 2 9.91 -4.64 -19.52
C PRO A 2 9.77 -5.88 -18.62
N THR A 3 10.64 -6.88 -18.78
CA THR A 3 10.62 -8.15 -18.01
C THR A 3 11.47 -8.13 -16.75
N ASN A 4 12.32 -7.11 -16.59
CA ASN A 4 13.13 -6.89 -15.40
C ASN A 4 12.84 -5.50 -14.81
N TYR A 5 13.14 -5.35 -13.52
CA TYR A 5 12.86 -4.13 -12.77
C TYR A 5 13.66 -2.92 -13.28
N GLY A 6 14.95 -3.11 -13.62
CA GLY A 6 15.82 -2.03 -14.09
C GLY A 6 15.28 -1.33 -15.33
N GLY A 7 14.92 -2.10 -16.36
CA GLY A 7 14.32 -1.55 -17.58
C GLY A 7 12.92 -0.97 -17.35
N PHE A 8 12.16 -1.49 -16.39
CA PHE A 8 10.88 -0.88 -15.99
C PHE A 8 11.09 0.51 -15.39
N LYS A 9 12.01 0.63 -14.43
CA LYS A 9 12.36 1.89 -13.77
C LYS A 9 12.80 2.95 -14.77
N GLU A 10 13.69 2.59 -15.70
CA GLU A 10 14.17 3.50 -16.75
C GLU A 10 13.02 4.05 -17.61
N LYS A 11 12.07 3.19 -18.01
CA LYS A 11 10.92 3.61 -18.82
C LYS A 11 9.97 4.56 -18.11
N VAL A 12 9.91 4.54 -16.78
CA VAL A 12 8.97 5.36 -16.00
C VAL A 12 9.63 6.56 -15.34
N GLN A 13 10.96 6.68 -15.37
CA GLN A 13 11.72 7.72 -14.69
C GLN A 13 11.35 9.15 -15.12
N GLY A 14 10.90 9.34 -16.36
CA GLY A 14 10.46 10.64 -16.90
C GLY A 14 8.95 10.89 -16.83
N LEU A 15 8.17 9.98 -16.23
CA LEU A 15 6.72 10.11 -16.14
C LEU A 15 6.32 10.85 -14.87
N GLU A 16 5.34 11.74 -15.01
CA GLU A 16 4.78 12.43 -13.85
C GLU A 16 3.80 11.53 -13.08
N VAL A 17 3.95 11.52 -11.76
CA VAL A 17 2.96 10.92 -10.86
C VAL A 17 1.72 11.83 -10.85
N ARG A 18 0.56 11.26 -11.22
CA ARG A 18 -0.71 11.98 -11.21
C ARG A 18 -1.07 12.42 -9.79
N LYS A 19 -1.71 13.59 -9.67
CA LYS A 19 -2.25 14.11 -8.41
C LYS A 19 -3.27 13.14 -7.78
N THR A 20 -3.42 13.24 -6.46
CA THR A 20 -4.53 12.62 -5.74
C THR A 20 -5.87 13.22 -6.17
N ILE A 21 -6.93 12.47 -5.94
CA ILE A 21 -8.31 12.92 -6.14
C ILE A 21 -8.90 13.06 -4.74
N GLU A 22 -9.48 14.22 -4.44
CA GLU A 22 -10.15 14.45 -3.16
C GLU A 22 -11.42 13.61 -3.05
N ALA A 23 -11.72 13.16 -1.83
CA ALA A 23 -12.96 12.47 -1.56
C ALA A 23 -14.15 13.43 -1.78
N LEU A 24 -15.26 12.89 -2.29
CA LEU A 24 -16.49 13.66 -2.42
C LEU A 24 -17.15 13.78 -1.04
N ASP A 25 -17.53 15.00 -0.65
CA ASP A 25 -18.27 15.23 0.59
C ASP A 25 -19.65 14.53 0.59
N GLN A 26 -20.22 14.37 -0.60
CA GLN A 26 -21.53 13.75 -0.79
C GLN A 26 -21.54 12.89 -2.05
N VAL A 27 -22.15 11.71 -1.92
CA VAL A 27 -22.49 10.82 -3.03
C VAL A 27 -23.99 10.67 -3.09
N LYS A 28 -24.53 10.48 -4.31
CA LYS A 28 -25.96 10.15 -4.45
C LYS A 28 -26.23 8.84 -3.71
N GLY A 29 -27.27 8.83 -2.88
CA GLY A 29 -27.68 7.65 -2.11
C GLY A 29 -28.27 6.53 -2.99
N LEU A 30 -28.70 5.46 -2.34
CA LEU A 30 -29.35 4.32 -3.00
C LEU A 30 -30.62 4.77 -3.75
N PRO A 31 -30.97 4.11 -4.88
CA PRO A 31 -32.19 4.44 -5.61
C PRO A 31 -33.43 4.26 -4.74
N ALA A 32 -34.19 5.33 -4.50
CA ALA A 32 -35.38 5.30 -3.64
C ALA A 32 -36.50 4.34 -4.10
N LYS A 33 -36.46 3.88 -5.36
CA LYS A 33 -37.42 2.94 -5.94
C LYS A 33 -36.86 1.52 -6.13
N GLY A 34 -35.64 1.26 -5.65
CA GLY A 34 -34.93 0.02 -5.94
C GLY A 34 -35.27 -1.15 -5.02
N ASP A 35 -35.98 -0.92 -3.91
CA ASP A 35 -36.24 -1.92 -2.85
C ASP A 35 -34.99 -2.78 -2.55
N VAL A 36 -33.83 -2.13 -2.46
CA VAL A 36 -32.55 -2.79 -2.25
C VAL A 36 -32.22 -2.74 -0.77
N GLU A 37 -32.32 -3.89 -0.12
CA GLU A 37 -31.84 -4.08 1.24
C GLU A 37 -30.29 -4.11 1.24
N PRO A 38 -29.60 -3.25 2.02
CA PRO A 38 -28.13 -3.19 2.04
C PRO A 38 -27.43 -4.50 2.44
N GLY A 39 -28.15 -5.36 3.17
CA GLY A 39 -27.60 -6.59 3.76
C GLY A 39 -26.70 -6.33 4.96
N GLU A 40 -26.45 -7.39 5.72
CA GLU A 40 -25.51 -7.40 6.85
C GLU A 40 -24.11 -7.83 6.37
N ILE A 41 -23.06 -7.34 7.03
CA ILE A 41 -21.69 -7.77 6.77
C ILE A 41 -21.52 -9.19 7.35
N PRO A 42 -21.07 -10.19 6.58
CA PRO A 42 -20.96 -11.57 7.07
C PRO A 42 -19.84 -11.71 8.12
N SER A 43 -20.06 -12.60 9.08
CA SER A 43 -19.01 -13.06 9.99
C SER A 43 -18.08 -14.08 9.32
N LEU A 44 -16.93 -14.37 9.95
CA LEU A 44 -16.05 -15.44 9.49
C LEU A 44 -16.75 -16.81 9.48
N VAL A 45 -17.67 -17.05 10.41
CA VAL A 45 -18.43 -18.30 10.51
C VAL A 45 -19.39 -18.43 9.34
N ASP A 46 -20.05 -17.33 8.94
CA ASP A 46 -20.95 -17.30 7.78
C ASP A 46 -20.20 -17.63 6.47
N LEU A 47 -18.90 -17.34 6.42
CA LEU A 47 -18.01 -17.68 5.31
C LEU A 47 -17.38 -19.08 5.42
N GLY A 48 -17.73 -19.86 6.45
CA GLY A 48 -17.16 -21.20 6.69
C GLY A 48 -15.71 -21.17 7.19
N LEU A 49 -15.25 -20.04 7.74
CA LEU A 49 -13.89 -19.86 8.25
C LEU A 49 -13.84 -19.97 9.77
N ASN A 50 -12.81 -20.63 10.30
CA ASN A 50 -12.61 -20.76 11.74
C ASN A 50 -11.98 -19.47 12.32
N PRO A 51 -12.68 -18.73 13.22
CA PRO A 51 -12.16 -17.48 13.80
C PRO A 51 -10.85 -17.67 14.60
N SER A 52 -10.68 -18.85 15.20
CA SER A 52 -9.52 -19.17 16.04
C SER A 52 -8.23 -19.41 15.27
N ALA A 53 -8.29 -19.54 13.93
CA ALA A 53 -7.10 -19.67 13.08
C ALA A 53 -6.20 -18.42 13.06
N THR A 54 -6.67 -17.31 13.64
CA THR A 54 -5.91 -16.05 13.77
C THR A 54 -4.98 -16.01 14.98
N LEU A 55 -5.10 -16.95 15.94
CA LEU A 55 -4.11 -17.15 16.99
C LEU A 55 -2.88 -17.87 16.40
N GLY A 56 -1.70 -17.28 16.57
CA GLY A 56 -0.45 -17.92 16.15
C GLY A 56 -0.20 -19.22 16.92
N GLN A 57 0.67 -20.09 16.38
CA GLN A 57 0.99 -21.42 16.93
C GLN A 57 1.48 -21.43 18.40
N ASN A 58 1.78 -20.26 18.99
CA ASN A 58 2.24 -20.10 20.38
C ASN A 58 1.22 -19.42 21.32
N GLY A 59 -0.06 -19.33 20.96
CA GLY A 59 -1.07 -18.65 21.78
C GLY A 59 -0.89 -17.13 21.88
N LYS A 60 0.07 -16.57 21.14
CA LYS A 60 0.20 -15.13 20.91
C LYS A 60 -0.59 -14.74 19.66
N PRO A 61 -1.27 -13.58 19.65
CA PRO A 61 -1.81 -13.04 18.41
C PRO A 61 -0.69 -12.98 17.37
N ALA A 62 -0.95 -13.42 16.13
CA ALA A 62 -0.01 -13.14 15.04
C ALA A 62 0.26 -11.63 15.00
N ALA A 63 1.44 -11.19 14.56
CA ALA A 63 1.73 -9.74 14.46
C ALA A 63 0.71 -9.00 13.56
N SER A 64 0.03 -9.73 12.67
CA SER A 64 -1.09 -9.29 11.85
C SER A 64 -2.47 -9.35 12.53
N ALA A 65 -2.63 -10.17 13.58
CA ALA A 65 -3.92 -10.38 14.27
C ALA A 65 -4.36 -9.17 15.10
N SER A 66 -3.49 -8.18 15.31
CA SER A 66 -3.81 -6.90 15.95
C SER A 66 -4.06 -5.75 14.96
N LEU A 67 -4.00 -5.99 13.64
CA LEU A 67 -4.23 -4.93 12.65
C LEU A 67 -5.73 -4.72 12.44
N VAL A 68 -6.15 -3.46 12.61
CA VAL A 68 -7.50 -3.02 12.30
C VAL A 68 -7.59 -2.66 10.80
N GLY A 69 -8.55 -3.26 10.09
CA GLY A 69 -8.79 -2.98 8.67
C GLY A 69 -9.48 -1.63 8.43
N GLY A 70 -9.59 -1.24 7.16
CA GLY A 70 -10.34 -0.06 6.73
C GLY A 70 -9.48 1.19 6.49
N GLU A 71 -10.04 2.14 5.74
CA GLU A 71 -9.38 3.39 5.33
C GLU A 71 -9.04 4.29 6.53
N THR A 72 -9.95 4.40 7.50
CA THR A 72 -9.74 5.25 8.68
C THR A 72 -8.46 4.88 9.44
N GLU A 73 -8.25 3.59 9.74
CA GLU A 73 -7.01 3.15 10.39
C GLU A 73 -5.81 3.31 9.45
N ALA A 74 -5.99 3.07 8.14
CA ALA A 74 -4.93 3.23 7.15
C ALA A 74 -4.34 4.66 7.16
N LEU A 75 -5.21 5.67 7.20
CA LEU A 75 -4.83 7.08 7.23
C LEU A 75 -4.16 7.46 8.56
N GLN A 76 -4.68 6.97 9.68
CA GLN A 76 -4.05 7.16 10.99
C GLN A 76 -2.65 6.53 11.02
N ARG A 77 -2.51 5.31 10.47
CA ARG A 77 -1.24 4.61 10.39
C ARG A 77 -0.24 5.32 9.48
N LEU A 78 -0.70 5.85 8.35
CA LEU A 78 0.13 6.67 7.45
C LEU A 78 0.67 7.91 8.17
N GLY A 79 -0.15 8.61 8.95
CA GLY A 79 0.29 9.76 9.75
C GLY A 79 1.37 9.37 10.78
N ARG A 80 1.16 8.28 11.52
CA ARG A 80 2.18 7.75 12.46
C ARG A 80 3.47 7.38 11.74
N PHE A 81 3.37 6.68 10.60
CA PHE A 81 4.52 6.30 9.80
C PHE A 81 5.29 7.52 9.27
N ALA A 82 4.60 8.55 8.80
CA ALA A 82 5.22 9.79 8.36
C ALA A 82 6.00 10.47 9.50
N ALA A 83 5.47 10.46 10.72
CA ALA A 83 6.16 10.96 11.91
C ALA A 83 7.36 10.08 12.31
N GLU A 84 7.23 8.75 12.24
CA GLU A 84 8.33 7.80 12.47
C GLU A 84 9.48 8.07 11.48
N CYS A 85 9.18 8.28 10.20
CA CYS A 85 10.16 8.63 9.17
C CYS A 85 10.83 9.99 9.43
N GLN A 86 10.10 10.97 9.95
CA GLN A 86 10.68 12.26 10.34
C GLN A 86 11.63 12.15 11.53
N ALA A 87 11.30 11.30 12.51
CA ALA A 87 12.09 11.16 13.74
C ALA A 87 13.43 10.44 13.51
N GLN A 88 13.55 9.60 12.49
CA GLN A 88 14.73 8.77 12.23
C GLN A 88 15.22 8.89 10.79
N PRO A 89 15.50 10.10 10.26
CA PRO A 89 15.77 10.32 8.84
C PRO A 89 16.86 9.37 8.34
N ASN A 90 16.67 8.79 7.15
CA ASN A 90 17.60 7.82 6.56
C ASN A 90 19.01 8.43 6.42
N LYS A 91 19.89 8.13 7.39
CA LYS A 91 21.31 8.48 7.36
C LYS A 91 21.99 7.45 6.48
N GLY A 92 22.16 7.76 5.19
CA GLY A 92 22.80 6.88 4.21
C GLY A 92 24.28 6.66 4.49
N ASN A 93 24.63 5.94 5.55
CA ASN A 93 25.98 5.44 5.76
C ASN A 93 26.23 4.25 4.84
N LYS A 94 27.38 4.29 4.16
CA LYS A 94 27.82 3.38 3.09
C LYS A 94 28.34 2.04 3.58
N ASP A 95 28.45 1.84 4.89
CA ASP A 95 28.90 0.60 5.48
C ASP A 95 27.79 0.00 6.34
N ASP A 96 27.68 -1.32 6.23
CA ASP A 96 26.80 -2.23 6.95
C ASP A 96 25.36 -2.35 6.47
N THR A 97 25.11 -3.44 5.73
CA THR A 97 24.21 -4.59 6.05
C THR A 97 22.97 -4.36 6.93
N ASN A 98 22.41 -3.16 6.95
CA ASN A 98 21.22 -2.83 7.71
C ASN A 98 20.01 -2.99 6.80
N ASP A 99 19.37 -4.16 6.93
CA ASP A 99 17.96 -4.37 6.58
C ASP A 99 17.17 -3.13 7.01
N SER A 100 16.87 -2.32 6.01
CA SER A 100 16.36 -0.96 6.18
C SER A 100 15.17 -0.98 7.14
N ILE A 101 15.32 -0.35 8.32
CA ILE A 101 14.23 -0.09 9.27
C ILE A 101 13.02 0.49 8.51
N TYR A 102 13.27 1.23 7.43
CA TYR A 102 12.25 1.75 6.53
C TYR A 102 11.58 0.69 5.65
N GLY A 103 12.32 -0.31 5.14
CA GLY A 103 11.75 -1.39 4.34
C GLY A 103 10.98 -2.43 5.15
N ALA A 104 11.51 -2.81 6.32
CA ALA A 104 10.78 -3.66 7.26
C ALA A 104 9.53 -2.94 7.78
N ASN A 105 9.61 -1.65 8.14
CA ASN A 105 8.45 -0.89 8.58
C ASN A 105 7.43 -0.69 7.45
N PHE A 106 7.86 -0.36 6.23
CA PHE A 106 6.96 -0.24 5.07
C PHE A 106 6.22 -1.56 4.80
N SER A 107 6.97 -2.66 4.70
CA SER A 107 6.42 -3.98 4.38
C SER A 107 5.51 -4.53 5.47
N CYS A 108 5.84 -4.32 6.75
CA CYS A 108 5.08 -4.89 7.85
C CYS A 108 3.92 -4.01 8.34
N LYS A 109 3.98 -2.68 8.14
CA LYS A 109 3.06 -1.74 8.80
C LYS A 109 2.15 -0.95 7.86
N ILE A 110 2.29 -1.06 6.54
CA ILE A 110 1.44 -0.33 5.57
C ILE A 110 0.92 -1.23 4.45
N SER A 111 1.68 -2.28 4.08
CA SER A 111 1.33 -3.17 2.97
C SER A 111 -0.10 -3.76 3.01
N PRO A 112 -0.72 -4.10 4.17
CA PRO A 112 -2.07 -4.66 4.17
C PRO A 112 -3.12 -3.68 3.63
N TRP A 113 -3.04 -2.40 4.00
CA TRP A 113 -3.97 -1.38 3.52
C TRP A 113 -3.72 -1.01 2.05
N LEU A 114 -2.47 -1.04 1.58
CA LEU A 114 -2.16 -0.90 0.15
C LEU A 114 -2.70 -2.08 -0.68
N ALA A 115 -2.65 -3.30 -0.13
CA ALA A 115 -3.15 -4.51 -0.79
C ALA A 115 -4.68 -4.50 -0.92
N MET A 116 -5.39 -4.09 0.14
CA MET A 116 -6.85 -4.01 0.16
C MET A 116 -7.41 -2.75 -0.51
N GLY A 117 -6.57 -1.80 -0.91
CA GLY A 117 -6.99 -0.53 -1.51
C GLY A 117 -7.53 0.49 -0.50
N CYS A 118 -7.48 0.20 0.80
CA CYS A 118 -7.78 1.15 1.87
C CYS A 118 -6.79 2.33 1.90
N LEU A 119 -5.61 2.16 1.30
CA LEU A 119 -4.66 3.23 1.10
C LEU A 119 -4.22 3.31 -0.37
N SER A 120 -4.20 4.53 -0.90
CA SER A 120 -3.70 4.83 -2.24
C SER A 120 -2.18 5.06 -2.22
N PRO A 121 -1.41 4.44 -3.14
CA PRO A 121 0.02 4.71 -3.32
C PRO A 121 0.32 6.18 -3.62
N ARG A 122 -0.57 6.86 -4.36
CA ARG A 122 -0.44 8.29 -4.67
C ARG A 122 -0.64 9.13 -3.42
N SER A 123 -1.64 8.80 -2.60
CA SER A 123 -1.89 9.51 -1.34
C SER A 123 -0.74 9.33 -0.36
N MET A 124 -0.20 8.11 -0.27
CA MET A 124 0.99 7.84 0.54
C MET A 124 2.21 8.65 0.06
N PHE A 125 2.46 8.67 -1.25
CA PHE A 125 3.55 9.44 -1.85
C PHE A 125 3.42 10.94 -1.56
N ASP A 126 2.23 11.51 -1.80
CA ASP A 126 1.99 12.94 -1.59
C ASP A 126 2.08 13.33 -0.11
N GLU A 127 1.56 12.51 0.81
CA GLU A 127 1.62 12.79 2.25
C GLU A 127 3.05 12.74 2.79
N LEU A 128 3.83 11.74 2.39
CA LEU A 128 5.23 11.63 2.80
C LEU A 128 6.08 12.74 2.16
N LYS A 129 5.78 13.14 0.92
CA LYS A 129 6.41 14.30 0.28
C LYS A 129 6.14 15.59 1.05
N LYS A 130 4.89 15.86 1.42
CA LYS A 130 4.51 17.01 2.25
C LYS A 130 5.19 16.97 3.62
N SER A 131 5.30 15.78 4.22
CA SER A 131 5.94 15.57 5.51
C SER A 131 7.44 15.91 5.47
N VAL A 132 8.16 15.47 4.44
CA VAL A 132 9.58 15.77 4.25
C VAL A 132 9.83 17.24 3.92
N SER A 133 9.03 17.84 3.02
CA SER A 133 9.16 19.25 2.65
C SER A 133 8.95 20.19 3.85
N ARG A 134 7.97 19.91 4.71
CA ARG A 134 7.73 20.69 5.94
C ARG A 134 8.96 20.71 6.85
N THR A 135 9.64 19.58 7.01
CA THR A 135 10.84 19.48 7.86
C THR A 135 12.02 20.27 7.30
N ILE A 136 12.23 20.28 5.97
CA ILE A 136 13.32 21.03 5.33
C ILE A 136 13.10 22.54 5.48
N SER A 137 11.85 23.02 5.36
CA SER A 137 11.52 24.42 5.61
C SER A 137 11.80 24.81 7.08
N SER A 138 11.50 23.93 8.04
CA SER A 138 11.77 24.15 9.47
C SER A 138 13.24 24.00 9.86
N ALA A 139 14.03 23.20 9.13
CA ALA A 139 15.45 22.93 9.40
C ALA A 139 16.42 23.84 8.63
N SER A 140 15.93 24.72 7.77
CA SER A 140 16.72 25.70 6.99
C SER A 140 17.45 26.76 7.85
N ALA A 141 17.39 26.66 9.18
CA ALA A 141 18.17 27.46 10.12
C ALA A 141 19.54 26.86 10.49
N GLN A 142 19.92 25.67 10.03
CA GLN A 142 21.25 25.09 10.33
C GLN A 142 21.96 24.61 9.05
N LYS A 143 23.15 25.16 8.88
CA LYS A 143 23.96 25.27 7.66
C LYS A 143 24.83 24.02 7.41
N ASN A 144 25.27 23.90 6.15
CA ASN A 144 26.50 23.26 5.63
C ASN A 144 26.41 21.83 5.08
N GLY A 145 26.77 21.70 3.79
CA GLY A 145 27.62 20.59 3.32
C GLY A 145 27.00 19.53 2.43
N GLY A 146 27.07 19.74 1.11
CA GLY A 146 27.51 18.69 0.16
C GLY A 146 26.48 17.73 -0.43
N ASN A 147 25.44 17.29 0.28
CA ASN A 147 24.42 16.39 -0.29
C ASN A 147 23.02 16.94 0.01
N SER A 148 22.18 17.09 -1.03
CA SER A 148 20.79 17.51 -0.88
C SER A 148 20.07 16.67 0.19
N PRO A 149 19.65 17.25 1.33
CA PRO A 149 18.99 16.51 2.41
C PRO A 149 17.60 15.98 2.01
N SER A 150 17.07 16.41 0.86
CA SER A 150 15.74 16.05 0.35
C SER A 150 15.65 14.67 -0.30
N ASP A 151 16.77 14.06 -0.70
CA ASP A 151 16.73 12.98 -1.69
C ASP A 151 16.71 11.58 -1.08
N THR A 152 17.34 11.33 0.05
CA THR A 152 17.60 9.95 0.50
C THR A 152 16.34 9.21 0.95
N GLY A 153 15.41 9.88 1.64
CA GLY A 153 14.15 9.26 2.10
C GLY A 153 13.09 9.12 1.00
N MET A 154 13.00 10.11 0.11
CA MET A 154 12.05 10.11 -1.01
C MET A 154 12.42 9.05 -2.08
N ASN A 155 13.72 8.91 -2.35
CA ASN A 155 14.23 7.90 -3.28
C ASN A 155 13.94 6.47 -2.81
N TRP A 156 14.01 6.20 -1.50
CA TRP A 156 13.65 4.91 -0.92
C TRP A 156 12.16 4.59 -1.09
N LEU A 157 11.28 5.52 -0.69
CA LEU A 157 9.84 5.32 -0.82
C LEU A 157 9.43 5.10 -2.27
N MET A 158 9.96 5.91 -3.18
CA MET A 158 9.70 5.76 -4.62
C MET A 158 10.18 4.40 -5.12
N TYR A 159 11.35 3.93 -4.67
CA TYR A 159 11.86 2.62 -5.01
C TYR A 159 10.91 1.49 -4.61
N GLU A 160 10.38 1.50 -3.37
CA GLU A 160 9.42 0.49 -2.90
C GLU A 160 8.09 0.54 -3.65
N LEU A 161 7.56 1.74 -3.90
CA LEU A 161 6.32 1.92 -4.65
C LEU A 161 6.46 1.49 -6.12
N LEU A 162 7.63 1.69 -6.72
CA LEU A 162 7.95 1.21 -8.07
C LEU A 162 8.05 -0.31 -8.13
N TRP A 163 8.58 -0.97 -7.09
CA TRP A 163 8.54 -2.43 -7.01
C TRP A 163 7.11 -2.96 -6.96
N ARG A 164 6.23 -2.33 -6.18
CA ARG A 164 4.79 -2.64 -6.15
C ARG A 164 4.17 -2.53 -7.54
N ASP A 165 4.43 -1.44 -8.26
CA ASP A 165 3.90 -1.21 -9.60
C ASP A 165 4.50 -2.18 -10.64
N PHE A 166 5.80 -2.48 -10.54
CA PHE A 166 6.45 -3.48 -11.39
C PHE A 166 5.76 -4.84 -11.28
N PHE A 167 5.56 -5.35 -10.05
CA PHE A 167 4.87 -6.62 -9.83
C PHE A 167 3.40 -6.58 -10.28
N ARG A 168 2.72 -5.45 -10.13
CA ARG A 168 1.36 -5.29 -10.66
C ARG A 168 1.32 -5.42 -12.19
N PHE A 169 2.22 -4.73 -12.90
CA PHE A 169 2.21 -4.72 -14.37
C PHE A 169 2.79 -5.99 -14.99
N ILE A 170 3.80 -6.61 -14.37
CA ILE A 170 4.39 -7.85 -14.88
C ILE A 170 3.41 -9.02 -14.73
N THR A 171 2.70 -9.10 -13.59
CA THR A 171 1.63 -10.09 -13.40
C THR A 171 0.55 -9.92 -14.45
N LYS A 172 0.08 -8.68 -14.69
CA LYS A 172 -0.89 -8.40 -15.77
C LYS A 172 -0.40 -8.89 -17.14
N LYS A 173 0.87 -8.62 -17.50
CA LYS A 173 1.47 -9.07 -18.77
C LYS A 173 1.38 -10.58 -18.94
N TYR A 174 1.73 -11.35 -17.90
CA TYR A 174 1.76 -12.82 -17.98
C TYR A 174 0.39 -13.48 -17.76
N SER A 175 -0.50 -12.86 -16.99
CA SER A 175 -1.88 -13.33 -16.82
C SER A 175 -2.67 -13.22 -18.12
N SER A 176 -2.52 -12.13 -18.89
CA SER A 176 -3.18 -11.99 -20.19
C SER A 176 -2.71 -13.03 -21.22
N ALA A 177 -1.43 -13.42 -21.18
CA ALA A 177 -0.90 -14.45 -22.07
C ALA A 177 -1.46 -15.86 -21.77
N ARG A 178 -1.83 -16.15 -20.52
CA ARG A 178 -2.38 -17.46 -20.10
C ARG A 178 -3.86 -17.64 -20.44
N GLN A 179 -4.61 -16.55 -20.64
CA GLN A 179 -6.06 -16.59 -20.88
C GLN A 179 -6.43 -17.12 -22.28
N HIS A 180 -5.49 -17.26 -23.21
CA HIS A 180 -5.76 -17.88 -24.51
C HIS A 180 -5.89 -19.42 -24.45
N ASN A 181 -5.57 -20.07 -23.32
CA ASN A 181 -5.60 -21.53 -23.15
C ASN A 181 -6.53 -22.01 -22.01
N ALA A 182 -7.39 -21.14 -21.46
CA ALA A 182 -8.30 -21.52 -20.38
C ALA A 182 -9.65 -21.97 -20.97
N ALA A 183 -9.95 -23.27 -20.91
CA ALA A 183 -11.30 -23.78 -21.14
C ALA A 183 -12.27 -23.15 -20.12
N PRO A 184 -13.52 -22.85 -20.50
CA PRO A 184 -14.48 -22.23 -19.60
C PRO A 184 -14.75 -23.15 -18.40
N VAL A 185 -14.60 -22.60 -17.20
CA VAL A 185 -14.97 -23.29 -15.96
C VAL A 185 -16.49 -23.26 -15.86
N THR A 186 -17.12 -24.41 -16.08
CA THR A 186 -18.54 -24.60 -15.84
C THR A 186 -18.80 -24.54 -14.33
N ALA A 187 -19.53 -23.52 -13.88
CA ALA A 187 -19.99 -23.45 -12.50
C ALA A 187 -21.04 -24.56 -12.27
N CYS A 188 -20.79 -25.45 -11.31
CA CYS A 188 -21.78 -26.41 -10.86
C CYS A 188 -22.95 -25.64 -10.21
N THR A 189 -24.10 -25.61 -10.88
CA THR A 189 -25.36 -25.20 -10.27
C THR A 189 -25.71 -26.21 -9.18
N GLY A 190 -25.67 -25.78 -7.91
CA GLY A 190 -26.22 -26.54 -6.80
C GLY A 190 -27.70 -26.80 -7.03
N ALA A 191 -28.10 -28.07 -6.97
CA ALA A 191 -29.49 -28.45 -6.98
C ALA A 191 -30.17 -27.85 -5.74
N ALA A 192 -31.20 -27.04 -5.95
CA ALA A 192 -32.14 -26.67 -4.90
C ALA A 192 -32.95 -27.92 -4.49
N VAL A 193 -33.28 -27.93 -3.19
CA VAL A 193 -34.00 -28.95 -2.40
C VAL A 193 -35.20 -29.55 -3.12
#